data_AF-A0A366C3B3-F1
#
_entry.id   AF-A0A366C3B3-F1
#
_cell.length_a   1.000
_cell.length_b   1.000
_cell.length_c   1.000
_cell.angle_alpha   90.00
_cell.angle_beta   90.00
_cell.angle_gamma   90.00
#
_symmetry.space_group_name_H-M   'P 1'
#
loop_
_entity.id
_entity.type
_entity.pdbx_description
1 polymer ?
#
loop_
_entity_poly.entity_id
_entity_poly.type
_entity_poly.pdbx_seq_one_letter_code
_entity_poly.pdbx_strand_id
1 'polypeptide(L)'
;MIEYMAQTEGAPSAYPAIPGLTGDALTMAPVAWQRVEHHIAWRFAPRTVTWTVKGPGMWIPPLRPVADLTAEIWDGSAWIAASPDATWNGYDLTLEGPYRITATVGAGPVPEAVAAAVQRLATYLAAEADTPAGARSWSASVGQLSETINRDPAHMAKALQNSGAADLLRPYRRA
;
A
#
# COMPACT_ATOMS: atom_id res chain seq x y z
N MET A 1 -0.66 -8.43 26.45
CA MET A 1 -0.92 -7.34 25.50
C MET A 1 0.10 -7.48 24.40
N ILE A 2 -0.34 -7.47 23.14
CA ILE A 2 0.55 -7.65 22.01
C ILE A 2 1.31 -6.36 21.72
N GLU A 3 2.62 -6.48 21.60
CA GLU A 3 3.54 -5.45 21.18
C GLU A 3 4.01 -5.73 19.74
N TYR A 4 3.87 -4.73 18.86
CA TYR A 4 4.39 -4.80 17.49
C TYR A 4 5.84 -4.34 17.45
N MET A 5 6.75 -5.23 17.06
CA MET A 5 8.18 -4.93 17.02
C MET A 5 8.65 -4.56 15.61
N ALA A 6 8.26 -5.34 14.60
CA ALA A 6 8.70 -5.13 13.23
C ALA A 6 7.67 -5.63 12.20
N GLN A 7 7.67 -4.99 11.04
CA GLN A 7 6.98 -5.47 9.84
C GLN A 7 7.92 -5.28 8.65
N THR A 8 8.16 -6.36 7.91
CA THR A 8 8.92 -6.34 6.66
C THR A 8 8.03 -6.85 5.54
N GLU A 9 7.76 -6.00 4.55
CA GLU A 9 6.96 -6.33 3.37
C GLU A 9 7.88 -6.48 2.15
N GLY A 10 7.77 -7.60 1.43
CA GLY A 10 8.47 -7.81 0.17
C GLY A 10 7.83 -7.04 -0.98
N ALA A 11 8.56 -6.86 -2.08
CA ALA A 11 8.00 -6.29 -3.29
C ALA A 11 7.09 -7.32 -4.01
N PRO A 12 5.98 -6.89 -4.64
CA PRO A 12 5.22 -7.76 -5.52
C PRO A 12 6.00 -8.04 -6.81
N SER A 13 5.74 -9.20 -7.43
CA SER A 13 6.33 -9.53 -8.75
C SER A 13 5.80 -8.63 -9.87
N ALA A 14 4.52 -8.29 -9.81
CA ALA A 14 3.86 -7.34 -10.70
C ALA A 14 2.60 -6.77 -10.03
N TYR A 15 2.27 -5.51 -10.33
CA TYR A 15 1.00 -4.93 -9.93
C TYR A 15 -0.13 -5.35 -10.88
N PRO A 16 -1.39 -5.40 -10.40
CA PRO A 16 -2.52 -5.67 -11.27
C PRO A 16 -2.65 -4.61 -12.36
N ALA A 17 -2.92 -5.05 -13.59
CA ALA A 17 -3.24 -4.17 -14.68
C ALA A 17 -4.57 -3.45 -14.41
N ILE A 18 -4.60 -2.13 -14.65
CA ILE A 18 -5.83 -1.34 -14.58
C ILE A 18 -6.34 -1.13 -16.01
N PRO A 19 -7.51 -1.67 -16.37
CA PRO A 19 -8.09 -1.46 -17.69
C PRO A 19 -8.26 0.02 -18.00
N GLY A 20 -7.92 0.42 -19.24
CA GLY A 20 -8.10 1.80 -19.71
C GLY A 20 -6.97 2.77 -19.38
N LEU A 21 -5.90 2.36 -18.68
CA LEU A 21 -4.66 3.15 -18.60
C LEU A 21 -3.81 2.97 -19.87
N THR A 22 -3.38 4.09 -20.45
CA THR A 22 -2.53 4.14 -21.64
C THR A 22 -1.48 5.25 -21.52
N GLY A 23 -0.43 5.22 -22.36
CA GLY A 23 0.58 6.28 -22.42
C GLY A 23 1.32 6.49 -21.09
N ASP A 24 1.61 7.75 -20.75
CA ASP A 24 2.38 8.08 -19.54
C ASP A 24 1.66 7.70 -18.25
N ALA A 25 0.32 7.70 -18.24
CA ALA A 25 -0.46 7.24 -17.11
C ALA A 25 -0.25 5.73 -16.86
N LEU A 26 -0.07 4.93 -17.91
CA LEU A 26 0.30 3.51 -17.76
C LEU A 26 1.71 3.36 -17.18
N THR A 27 2.66 4.18 -17.64
CA THR A 27 4.03 4.23 -17.10
C THR A 27 4.07 4.60 -15.61
N MET A 28 3.17 5.49 -15.17
CA MET A 28 3.04 5.93 -13.77
C MET A 28 2.23 4.96 -12.89
N ALA A 29 1.60 3.93 -13.46
CA ALA A 29 0.74 3.02 -12.71
C ALA A 29 1.46 2.30 -11.54
N PRO A 30 2.71 1.81 -11.66
CA PRO A 30 3.42 1.21 -10.52
C PRO A 30 3.66 2.20 -9.36
N VAL A 31 3.95 3.46 -9.67
CA VAL A 31 4.15 4.51 -8.66
C VAL A 31 2.82 4.85 -7.97
N ALA A 32 1.74 4.93 -8.74
CA ALA A 32 0.40 5.12 -8.20
C ALA A 32 0.01 3.96 -7.26
N TRP A 33 0.27 2.71 -7.66
CA TRP A 33 0.03 1.53 -6.83
C TRP A 33 0.78 1.57 -5.49
N GLN A 34 2.07 1.89 -5.49
CA GLN A 34 2.86 2.01 -4.27
C GLN A 34 2.26 3.04 -3.29
N ARG A 35 1.84 4.20 -3.81
CA ARG A 35 1.22 5.25 -2.99
C ARG A 35 -0.15 4.83 -2.46
N VAL A 36 -0.96 4.16 -3.28
CA VAL A 36 -2.27 3.62 -2.87
C VAL A 36 -2.09 2.57 -1.77
N GLU A 37 -1.20 1.59 -1.96
CA GLU A 37 -0.94 0.54 -0.98
C GLU A 37 -0.31 1.06 0.32
N HIS A 38 0.46 2.16 0.27
CA HIS A 38 0.90 2.85 1.48
C HIS A 38 -0.26 3.52 2.23
N HIS A 39 -1.30 3.94 1.52
CA HIS A 39 -2.46 4.62 2.09
C HIS A 39 -3.51 3.67 2.69
N ILE A 40 -3.55 2.41 2.25
CA ILE A 40 -4.56 1.42 2.62
C ILE A 40 -3.96 0.19 3.30
N ALA A 41 -4.81 -0.55 4.04
CA ALA A 41 -4.43 -1.80 4.69
C ALA A 41 -4.43 -3.02 3.75
N TRP A 42 -4.73 -2.81 2.48
CA TRP A 42 -4.99 -3.87 1.51
C TRP A 42 -3.85 -4.01 0.50
N ARG A 43 -3.59 -5.23 0.06
CA ARG A 43 -2.71 -5.57 -1.06
C ARG A 43 -3.50 -6.35 -2.09
N PHE A 44 -3.17 -6.14 -3.35
CA PHE A 44 -3.82 -6.83 -4.46
C PHE A 44 -2.85 -7.66 -5.30
N ALA A 45 -1.56 -7.31 -5.27
CA ALA A 45 -0.50 -8.19 -5.75
C ALA A 45 0.05 -9.03 -4.58
N PRO A 46 0.06 -10.38 -4.71
CA PRO A 46 0.62 -11.28 -3.72
C PRO A 46 2.08 -10.96 -3.41
N ARG A 47 2.42 -10.95 -2.11
CA ARG A 47 3.79 -10.77 -1.62
C ARG A 47 3.97 -11.39 -0.24
N THR A 48 5.21 -11.72 0.10
CA THR A 48 5.56 -12.18 1.44
C THR A 48 5.67 -11.00 2.40
N VAL A 49 5.08 -11.13 3.58
CA VAL A 49 5.20 -10.19 4.70
C VAL A 49 5.60 -10.97 5.95
N THR A 50 6.55 -10.42 6.70
CA THR A 50 6.94 -10.95 8.01
C THR A 50 6.64 -9.92 9.09
N TRP A 51 5.93 -10.34 10.13
CA TRP A 51 5.70 -9.56 11.35
C TRP A 51 6.43 -10.19 12.52
N THR A 52 7.04 -9.34 13.34
CA THR A 52 7.55 -9.73 14.66
C THR A 52 6.69 -9.07 15.71
N VAL A 53 6.05 -9.89 16.54
CA VAL A 53 5.16 -9.45 17.62
C VAL A 53 5.52 -10.16 18.92
N LYS A 54 5.26 -9.52 20.06
CA LYS A 54 5.58 -10.06 21.37
C LYS A 54 4.36 -10.01 22.29
N GLY A 55 4.23 -11.00 23.16
CA GLY A 55 3.21 -11.06 24.19
C GLY A 55 1.96 -11.82 23.75
N PRO A 56 1.19 -12.34 24.73
CA PRO A 56 0.01 -13.12 24.43
C PRO A 56 -1.22 -12.24 24.14
N GLY A 57 -2.20 -12.85 23.47
CA GLY A 57 -3.52 -12.31 23.19
C GLY A 57 -3.92 -12.36 21.71
N MET A 58 -5.06 -11.72 21.40
CA MET A 58 -5.60 -11.69 20.05
C MET A 58 -4.82 -10.74 19.13
N TRP A 59 -4.14 -11.32 18.14
CA TRP A 59 -3.44 -10.63 17.09
C TRP A 59 -4.25 -10.61 15.79
N ILE A 60 -4.42 -9.42 15.21
CA ILE A 60 -5.10 -9.24 13.92
C ILE A 60 -4.04 -8.79 12.91
N PRO A 61 -3.83 -9.52 11.80
CA PRO A 61 -2.90 -9.11 10.76
C PRO A 61 -3.18 -7.67 10.28
N PRO A 62 -2.15 -6.81 10.24
CA PRO A 62 -2.35 -5.40 9.91
C PRO A 62 -2.47 -5.16 8.39
N LEU A 63 -2.25 -6.18 7.57
CA LEU A 63 -2.47 -6.14 6.12
C LEU A 63 -3.43 -7.25 5.68
N ARG A 64 -4.18 -6.97 4.62
CA ARG A 64 -5.23 -7.85 4.08
C ARG A 64 -5.19 -7.93 2.55
N PRO A 65 -5.80 -8.94 1.93
CA PRO A 65 -6.15 -10.22 2.56
C PRO A 65 -4.89 -11.03 2.87
N VAL A 66 -4.91 -11.80 3.95
CA VAL A 66 -3.89 -12.82 4.24
C VAL A 66 -4.36 -14.11 3.57
N ALA A 67 -3.57 -14.63 2.62
CA ALA A 67 -3.88 -15.86 1.91
C ALA A 67 -3.40 -17.09 2.70
N ASP A 68 -2.14 -17.04 3.13
CA ASP A 68 -1.47 -18.11 3.88
C ASP A 68 -0.61 -17.50 4.98
N LEU A 69 -0.45 -18.22 6.09
CA LEU A 69 0.33 -17.75 7.24
C LEU A 69 0.99 -18.92 7.97
N THR A 70 2.25 -18.71 8.35
CA THR A 70 3.01 -19.57 9.26
C THR A 70 3.53 -18.74 10.41
N ALA A 71 3.60 -19.33 11.60
CA ALA A 71 4.15 -18.67 12.77
C ALA A 71 5.27 -19.51 13.39
N GLU A 72 6.25 -18.82 13.92
CA GLU A 72 7.33 -19.38 14.73
C GLU A 72 7.40 -18.59 16.04
N ILE A 73 7.81 -19.23 17.12
CA ILE A 73 8.07 -18.60 18.41
C ILE A 73 9.54 -18.76 18.77
N TRP A 74 10.13 -17.74 19.40
CA TRP A 74 11.48 -17.83 19.94
C TRP A 74 11.50 -18.55 21.28
N ASP A 75 12.28 -19.63 21.38
CA ASP A 75 12.42 -20.42 22.62
C ASP A 75 13.60 -20.01 23.51
N GLY A 76 14.32 -18.96 23.13
CA GLY A 76 15.57 -18.53 23.78
C GLY A 76 16.84 -18.92 23.02
N SER A 77 16.75 -19.87 22.10
CA SER A 77 17.87 -20.39 21.32
C SER A 77 17.62 -20.45 19.81
N ALA A 78 16.38 -20.74 19.40
CA ALA A 78 15.97 -20.91 18.02
C ALA A 78 14.51 -20.45 17.81
N TRP A 79 14.17 -20.24 16.54
CA TRP A 79 12.79 -20.11 16.10
C TRP A 79 12.22 -21.52 15.92
N ILE A 80 11.16 -21.85 16.66
CA ILE A 80 10.45 -23.12 16.55
C ILE A 80 9.04 -22.89 16.02
N ALA A 81 8.49 -23.88 15.29
CA ALA A 81 7.15 -23.76 14.75
C ALA A 81 6.11 -23.52 15.85
N ALA A 82 5.22 -22.57 15.62
CA ALA A 82 4.10 -22.25 16.48
C ALA A 82 2.79 -22.37 15.68
N SER A 83 1.70 -22.73 16.36
CA SER A 83 0.37 -22.79 15.75
C SER A 83 -0.59 -21.91 16.55
N PRO A 84 -0.64 -20.60 16.25
CA PRO A 84 -1.65 -19.70 16.79
C PRO A 84 -3.07 -20.18 16.47
N ASP A 85 -3.98 -20.05 17.43
CA ASP A 85 -5.36 -20.48 17.23
C ASP A 85 -6.11 -19.45 16.38
N ALA A 86 -6.67 -19.88 15.25
CA ALA A 86 -7.44 -18.98 14.39
C ALA A 86 -8.72 -18.49 15.10
N THR A 87 -9.01 -17.20 14.98
CA THR A 87 -10.23 -16.57 15.48
C THR A 87 -11.04 -15.99 14.32
N TRP A 88 -12.22 -15.43 14.61
CA TRP A 88 -13.12 -14.87 13.60
C TRP A 88 -12.50 -13.69 12.80
N ASN A 89 -11.45 -13.03 13.29
CA ASN A 89 -10.78 -11.93 12.60
C ASN A 89 -9.25 -11.89 12.75
N GLY A 90 -8.63 -12.94 13.28
CA GLY A 90 -7.20 -12.95 13.58
C GLY A 90 -6.75 -14.28 14.15
N TYR A 91 -5.77 -14.22 15.05
CA TYR A 91 -5.18 -15.38 15.70
C TYR A 91 -4.95 -15.09 17.18
N ASP A 92 -5.18 -16.06 18.06
CA ASP A 92 -4.82 -15.96 19.46
C ASP A 92 -3.40 -16.48 19.68
N LEU A 93 -2.54 -15.61 20.21
CA LEU A 93 -1.16 -15.93 20.59
C LEU A 93 -1.16 -16.35 22.06
N THR A 94 -1.04 -17.64 22.32
CA THR A 94 -1.24 -18.20 23.68
C THR A 94 -0.01 -18.04 24.59
N LEU A 95 1.19 -18.00 24.00
CA LEU A 95 2.46 -17.85 24.72
C LEU A 95 2.99 -16.40 24.68
N GLU A 96 3.94 -16.10 25.57
CA GLU A 96 4.47 -14.75 25.78
C GLU A 96 5.58 -14.35 24.79
N GLY A 97 6.45 -15.31 24.41
CA GLY A 97 7.74 -15.04 23.75
C GLY A 97 7.60 -14.74 22.27
N PRO A 98 8.53 -13.96 21.67
CA PRO A 98 8.25 -13.25 20.43
C PRO A 98 7.91 -14.23 19.31
N TYR A 99 6.89 -13.89 18.55
CA TYR A 99 6.45 -14.60 17.37
C TYR A 99 7.04 -13.94 16.13
N ARG A 100 7.55 -14.76 15.22
CA ARG A 100 7.84 -14.39 13.85
C ARG A 100 6.76 -15.02 12.98
N ILE A 101 5.93 -14.16 12.40
CA ILE A 101 4.79 -14.56 11.60
C ILE A 101 5.09 -14.21 10.15
N THR A 102 5.19 -15.21 9.29
CA THR A 102 5.40 -15.03 7.85
C THR A 102 4.12 -15.38 7.11
N ALA A 103 3.68 -14.50 6.23
CA ALA A 103 2.44 -14.68 5.49
C ALA A 103 2.57 -14.24 4.04
N THR A 104 1.71 -14.81 3.20
CA THR A 104 1.43 -14.32 1.87
C THR A 104 0.24 -13.39 1.94
N VAL A 105 0.45 -12.10 1.63
CA VAL A 105 -0.58 -11.07 1.64
C VAL A 105 -0.83 -10.59 0.23
N GLY A 106 -2.10 -10.36 -0.08
CA GLY A 106 -2.54 -9.89 -1.39
C GLY A 106 -3.08 -11.02 -2.23
N ALA A 107 -4.35 -10.89 -2.59
CA ALA A 107 -5.09 -11.84 -3.43
C ALA A 107 -6.40 -11.20 -3.87
N GLY A 108 -7.08 -11.87 -4.80
CA GLY A 108 -8.44 -11.53 -5.20
C GLY A 108 -8.53 -10.40 -6.24
N PRO A 109 -9.76 -10.13 -6.72
CA PRO A 109 -9.99 -9.09 -7.71
C PRO A 109 -9.78 -7.71 -7.11
N VAL A 110 -9.23 -6.78 -7.90
CA VAL A 110 -9.14 -5.37 -7.53
C VAL A 110 -10.54 -4.75 -7.57
N PRO A 111 -11.06 -4.21 -6.46
CA PRO A 111 -12.35 -3.52 -6.45
C PRO A 111 -12.32 -2.30 -7.37
N GLU A 112 -13.45 -2.00 -8.01
CA GLU A 112 -13.57 -0.88 -8.95
C GLU A 112 -13.14 0.46 -8.33
N ALA A 113 -13.50 0.70 -7.06
CA ALA A 113 -13.10 1.90 -6.33
C ALA A 113 -11.56 2.04 -6.21
N VAL A 114 -10.86 0.92 -5.99
CA VAL A 114 -9.38 0.92 -5.90
C VAL A 114 -8.77 1.09 -7.28
N ALA A 115 -9.31 0.41 -8.29
CA ALA A 115 -8.86 0.56 -9.68
C ALA A 115 -9.01 2.02 -10.16
N ALA A 116 -10.16 2.65 -9.90
CA ALA A 116 -10.40 4.05 -10.21
C ALA A 116 -9.48 5.00 -9.43
N ALA A 117 -9.16 4.69 -8.17
CA ALA A 117 -8.20 5.47 -7.38
C ALA A 117 -6.80 5.42 -7.98
N VAL A 118 -6.32 4.23 -8.36
CA VAL A 118 -5.03 4.07 -9.06
C VAL A 118 -5.05 4.80 -10.40
N GLN A 119 -6.11 4.67 -11.18
CA GLN A 119 -6.25 5.35 -12.47
C GLN A 119 -6.17 6.88 -12.33
N ARG A 120 -6.92 7.47 -11.39
CA ARG A 120 -6.92 8.91 -11.12
C ARG A 120 -5.54 9.40 -10.69
N LEU A 121 -4.89 8.67 -9.79
CA LEU A 121 -3.57 9.05 -9.30
C LEU A 121 -2.51 8.91 -10.40
N ALA A 122 -2.53 7.83 -11.18
CA ALA A 122 -1.57 7.62 -12.27
C ALA A 122 -1.71 8.69 -13.36
N THR A 123 -2.96 9.04 -13.71
CA THR A 123 -3.25 10.13 -14.65
C THR A 123 -2.76 11.48 -14.12
N TYR A 124 -2.99 11.77 -12.84
CA TYR A 124 -2.49 12.98 -12.20
C TYR A 124 -0.96 13.04 -12.21
N LEU A 125 -0.29 11.95 -11.83
CA LEU A 125 1.18 11.88 -11.81
C LEU A 125 1.78 12.04 -13.21
N ALA A 126 1.14 11.47 -14.23
CA ALA A 126 1.57 11.61 -15.62
C ALA A 126 1.44 13.06 -16.11
N ALA A 127 0.33 13.74 -15.82
CA ALA A 127 0.14 15.14 -16.18
C ALA A 127 1.17 16.08 -15.50
N GLU A 128 1.73 15.68 -14.37
CA GLU A 128 2.77 16.44 -13.67
C GLU A 128 4.20 16.12 -14.15
N ALA A 129 4.39 15.04 -14.93
CA ALA A 129 5.72 14.63 -15.41
C ALA A 129 6.36 15.65 -16.38
N ASP A 130 5.53 16.39 -17.11
CA ASP A 130 5.97 17.42 -18.06
C ASP A 130 6.40 18.73 -17.37
N THR A 131 6.14 18.88 -16.06
CA THR A 131 6.57 20.05 -15.29
C THR A 131 7.96 19.83 -14.68
N PRO A 132 8.90 20.80 -14.79
CA PRO A 132 10.20 20.69 -14.14
C PRO A 132 10.07 20.42 -12.64
N ALA A 133 10.78 19.40 -12.16
CA ALA A 133 10.75 19.01 -10.75
C ALA A 133 11.10 20.20 -9.83
N GLY A 134 10.25 20.48 -8.85
CA GLY A 134 10.45 21.56 -7.89
C GLY A 134 10.02 22.96 -8.36
N ALA A 135 9.47 23.11 -9.58
CA ALA A 135 8.92 24.38 -10.04
C ALA A 135 7.66 24.77 -9.26
N ARG A 136 7.65 25.99 -8.71
CA ARG A 136 6.48 26.58 -8.01
C ARG A 136 5.53 27.32 -8.95
N SER A 137 6.08 27.84 -10.04
CA SER A 137 5.38 28.48 -11.14
C SER A 137 6.08 28.04 -12.41
N TRP A 138 5.30 27.63 -13.40
CA TRP A 138 5.80 27.33 -14.74
C TRP A 138 4.93 28.08 -15.73
N SER A 139 5.60 28.78 -16.65
CA SER A 139 4.95 29.44 -17.77
C SER A 139 5.60 28.97 -19.06
N ALA A 140 4.76 28.64 -20.04
CA ALA A 140 5.18 28.33 -21.38
C ALA A 140 4.41 29.23 -22.36
N SER A 141 5.13 29.80 -23.32
CA SER A 141 4.55 30.57 -24.41
C SER A 141 4.81 29.85 -25.73
N VAL A 142 3.74 29.55 -26.47
CA VAL A 142 3.80 28.98 -27.82
C VAL A 142 3.09 29.94 -28.77
N GLY A 143 3.87 30.73 -29.52
CA GLY A 143 3.32 31.78 -30.38
C GLY A 143 2.62 32.88 -29.57
N GLN A 144 1.31 33.05 -29.77
CA GLN A 144 0.48 34.02 -29.03
C GLN A 144 -0.24 33.42 -27.81
N LEU A 145 -0.13 32.11 -27.57
CA LEU A 145 -0.73 31.45 -26.42
C LEU A 145 0.25 31.45 -25.25
N SER A 146 -0.20 31.95 -24.10
CA SER A 146 0.53 31.89 -22.84
C SER A 146 -0.22 31.01 -21.85
N GLU A 147 0.44 29.98 -21.32
CA GLU A 147 -0.06 29.19 -20.20
C GLU A 147 0.76 29.52 -18.96
N THR A 148 0.08 29.84 -17.86
CA THR A 148 0.71 30.07 -16.56
C THR A 148 0.07 29.13 -15.55
N ILE A 149 0.89 28.26 -14.97
CA ILE A 149 0.48 27.33 -13.93
C ILE A 149 1.16 27.73 -12.62
N ASN A 150 0.35 28.11 -11.62
CA ASN A 150 0.79 28.32 -10.24
C ASN A 150 0.40 27.11 -9.39
N ARG A 151 1.35 26.53 -8.65
CA ARG A 151 1.10 25.34 -7.82
C ARG A 151 1.60 25.50 -6.39
N ASP A 152 0.91 24.81 -5.48
CA ASP A 152 1.41 24.55 -4.14
C ASP A 152 2.70 23.70 -4.25
N PRO A 153 3.82 24.10 -3.64
CA PRO A 153 5.03 23.27 -3.57
C PRO A 153 4.78 21.85 -3.01
N ALA A 154 3.72 21.67 -2.21
CA ALA A 154 3.34 20.38 -1.63
C ALA A 154 2.39 19.55 -2.52
N HIS A 155 2.06 19.98 -3.75
CA HIS A 155 1.05 19.29 -4.57
C HIS A 155 1.40 17.80 -4.82
N MET A 156 2.67 17.47 -5.05
CA MET A 156 3.11 16.07 -5.21
C MET A 156 3.00 15.25 -3.92
N ALA A 157 3.20 15.88 -2.75
CA ALA A 157 2.99 15.26 -1.45
C ALA A 157 1.49 15.03 -1.17
N LYS A 158 0.63 15.89 -1.71
CA LYS A 158 -0.84 15.81 -1.62
C LYS A 158 -1.49 15.15 -2.84
N ALA A 159 -0.72 14.45 -3.68
CA ALA A 159 -1.23 13.92 -4.96
C ALA A 159 -2.43 12.97 -4.79
N LEU A 160 -2.46 12.18 -3.71
CA LEU A 160 -3.60 11.32 -3.39
C LEU A 160 -4.90 12.10 -3.14
N GLN A 161 -4.80 13.25 -2.46
CA GLN A 161 -5.94 14.13 -2.22
C GLN A 161 -6.30 14.92 -3.48
N ASN A 162 -5.32 15.51 -4.15
CA ASN A 162 -5.53 16.35 -5.34
C ASN A 162 -6.12 15.57 -6.52
N SER A 163 -5.79 14.29 -6.67
CA SER A 163 -6.40 13.40 -7.67
C SER A 163 -7.80 12.91 -7.31
N GLY A 164 -8.30 13.18 -6.09
CA GLY A 164 -9.55 12.64 -5.58
C GLY A 164 -9.53 11.12 -5.37
N ALA A 165 -8.35 10.49 -5.37
CA ALA A 165 -8.18 9.07 -5.11
C ALA A 165 -8.42 8.72 -3.64
N ALA A 166 -7.99 9.59 -2.71
CA ALA A 166 -8.10 9.35 -1.27
C ALA A 166 -9.53 9.08 -0.78
N ASP A 167 -10.54 9.72 -1.38
CA ASP A 167 -11.94 9.55 -0.98
C ASP A 167 -12.49 8.16 -1.33
N LEU A 168 -12.08 7.61 -2.49
CA LEU A 168 -12.44 6.25 -2.89
C LEU A 168 -11.81 5.19 -1.99
N LEU A 169 -10.67 5.51 -1.38
CA LEU A 169 -9.88 4.58 -0.56
C LEU A 169 -10.31 4.55 0.91
N ARG A 170 -11.22 5.44 1.36
CA ARG A 170 -11.67 5.50 2.76
C ARG A 170 -12.08 4.13 3.36
N PRO A 171 -12.84 3.27 2.65
CA PRO A 171 -13.24 1.95 3.19
C PRO A 171 -12.08 0.97 3.39
N TYR A 172 -10.94 1.22 2.76
CA TYR A 172 -9.77 0.33 2.75
C TYR A 172 -8.67 0.79 3.71
N ARG A 173 -8.85 1.93 4.38
CA ARG A 173 -7.91 2.41 5.40
C ARG A 173 -7.97 1.50 6.62
N ARG A 174 -6.87 1.43 7.37
CA ARG A 174 -6.88 0.79 8.70
C ARG A 174 -7.89 1.54 9.57
N ALA A 175 -8.78 0.79 10.23
CA ALA A 175 -9.64 1.31 11.29
C ALA A 175 -8.79 1.75 12.49
#